data_AF-A0A0A0BIS4-F1
#
_entry.id   AF-A0A0A0BIS4-F1
#
_cell.length_a   1.000
_cell.length_b   1.000
_cell.length_c   1.000
_cell.angle_alpha   90.00
_cell.angle_beta   90.00
_cell.angle_gamma   90.00
#
_symmetry.space_group_name_H-M   'P 1'
#
loop_
_entity.id
_entity.type
_entity.pdbx_description
1 polymer ?
#
loop_
_entity_poly.entity_id
_entity_poly.type
_entity_poly.pdbx_seq_one_letter_code
_entity_poly.pdbx_strand_id
1 'polypeptide(L)' 'MHLGSQVSALADGQLSPAETEQALAHVVGCPECAAELEAARAAHRALAQAMDVTAAPDLTARLIALGSPEARRAPGP' A
#
# COMPACT_ATOMS: atom_id res chain seq x y z
N MET A 1 -11.12 11.61 20.82
CA MET A 1 -11.32 11.47 19.36
C MET A 1 -9.96 11.16 18.77
N HIS A 2 -9.80 9.99 18.14
CA HIS A 2 -8.54 9.52 17.55
C HIS A 2 -8.55 9.76 16.04
N LEU A 3 -7.37 9.65 15.40
CA LEU A 3 -7.22 9.86 13.95
C LEU A 3 -7.84 8.74 13.10
N GLY A 4 -7.86 7.50 13.61
CA GLY A 4 -8.47 6.36 12.92
C GLY A 4 -7.88 6.14 11.53
N SER A 5 -8.73 6.15 10.49
CA SER A 5 -8.29 5.93 9.09
C SER A 5 -7.31 7.00 8.57
N GLN A 6 -7.24 8.17 9.20
CA GLN A 6 -6.28 9.22 8.83
C GLN A 6 -4.84 8.88 9.21
N VAL A 7 -4.61 7.92 10.12
CA VAL A 7 -3.25 7.50 10.52
C VAL A 7 -2.50 6.91 9.33
N SER A 8 -3.15 6.06 8.54
CA SER A 8 -2.53 5.46 7.34
C SER A 8 -2.20 6.52 6.29
N ALA A 9 -3.14 7.43 6.00
CA ALA A 9 -2.91 8.52 5.07
C ALA A 9 -1.76 9.45 5.52
N LEU A 10 -1.63 9.70 6.83
CA LEU A 10 -0.50 10.43 7.40
C LEU A 10 0.82 9.65 7.28
N ALA A 11 0.80 8.34 7.51
CA ALA A 11 1.99 7.49 7.39
C ALA A 11 2.52 7.45 5.95
N ASP A 12 1.62 7.41 4.97
CA ASP A 12 1.93 7.37 3.53
C ASP A 12 2.18 8.75 2.91
N GLY A 13 2.02 9.84 3.68
CA GLY A 13 2.21 11.21 3.20
C GLY A 13 1.14 11.70 2.22
N GLN A 14 -0.07 11.16 2.32
CA GLN A 14 -1.20 11.43 1.40
C GLN A 14 -2.13 12.55 1.86
N LEU A 15 -1.91 13.12 3.05
CA LEU A 15 -2.66 14.25 3.56
C LEU A 15 -2.20 15.57 2.92
N SER A 16 -3.11 16.54 2.81
CA SER A 16 -2.70 17.90 2.47
C SER A 16 -1.80 18.49 3.58
N PRO A 17 -1.05 19.58 3.30
CA PRO A 17 -0.20 20.21 4.32
C PRO A 17 -0.99 20.62 5.58
N ALA A 18 -2.18 21.21 5.41
CA ALA A 18 -3.02 21.65 6.52
C ALA A 18 -3.54 20.48 7.37
N GLU A 19 -3.94 19.38 6.74
CA GLU A 19 -4.39 18.16 7.44
C GLU A 19 -3.21 17.48 8.15
N THR A 20 -2.03 17.51 7.53
CA THR A 20 -0.80 16.97 8.13
C THR A 20 -0.45 17.70 9.42
N GLU A 21 -0.46 19.04 9.41
CA GLU A 21 -0.18 19.84 10.59
C GLU A 21 -1.16 19.53 11.74
N GLN A 22 -2.47 19.46 11.43
CA GLN A 22 -3.50 19.14 12.41
C GLN A 22 -3.33 17.73 12.98
N ALA A 23 -3.05 16.74 12.12
CA ALA A 23 -2.85 15.37 12.54
C ALA A 23 -1.60 15.21 13.41
N LEU A 24 -0.50 15.89 13.06
CA LEU A 24 0.72 15.90 13.87
C LEU A 24 0.51 16.57 15.23
N ALA A 25 -0.22 17.69 15.28
CA ALA A 25 -0.57 18.34 16.54
C ALA A 25 -1.37 17.39 17.45
N HIS A 26 -2.28 16.61 16.89
CA HIS A 26 -3.02 15.58 17.64
C HIS A 26 -2.10 14.44 18.13
N VAL A 27 -1.21 13.93 17.28
CA VAL A 27 -0.29 12.83 17.62
C VAL A 27 0.59 13.19 18.82
N VAL A 28 1.05 14.44 18.91
CA VAL A 28 1.83 14.93 20.06
C VAL A 28 1.03 14.81 21.37
N GLY A 29 -0.29 15.02 21.31
CA GLY A 29 -1.18 14.96 22.49
C GLY A 29 -1.82 13.58 22.75
N CYS A 30 -1.65 12.60 21.87
CA CYS A 30 -2.34 11.31 21.95
C CYS A 30 -1.37 10.14 21.78
N PRO A 31 -0.97 9.46 22.87
CA PRO A 31 0.04 8.39 22.80
C PRO A 31 -0.44 7.17 22.00
N GLU A 32 -1.74 6.90 21.97
CA GLU A 32 -2.33 5.82 21.18
C GLU A 32 -2.16 6.09 19.67
N CYS A 33 -2.53 7.28 19.21
CA CYS A 33 -2.32 7.69 17.81
C CYS A 33 -0.83 7.74 17.44
N ALA A 34 0.05 8.09 18.39
CA ALA A 34 1.49 8.04 18.17
C ALA A 34 2.01 6.60 17.98
N ALA A 35 1.53 5.67 18.80
CA ALA A 35 1.88 4.25 18.67
C ALA A 35 1.36 3.65 17.35
N GLU A 36 0.12 3.96 16.96
CA GLU A 36 -0.45 3.53 15.68
C GLU A 36 0.33 4.09 14.48
N LEU A 37 0.69 5.38 14.51
CA LEU A 37 1.47 6.00 13.45
C LEU A 37 2.87 5.37 13.32
N GLU A 38 3.53 5.07 14.44
CA GLU A 38 4.84 4.42 14.40
C GLU A 38 4.73 2.98 13.86
N ALA A 39 3.70 2.23 14.25
CA ALA A 39 3.45 0.90 13.71
C ALA A 39 3.21 0.94 12.20
N ALA A 40 2.41 1.88 11.70
CA ALA A 40 2.15 2.07 10.28
C ALA A 40 3.44 2.41 9.51
N ARG A 41 4.24 3.35 10.02
CA ARG A 41 5.53 3.72 9.41
C ARG A 41 6.55 2.57 9.43
N ALA A 42 6.58 1.77 10.49
CA ALA A 42 7.43 0.59 10.55
C ALA A 42 7.04 -0.44 9.48
N ALA A 43 5.74 -0.69 9.28
CA ALA A 43 5.26 -1.54 8.20
C ALA A 43 5.63 -0.99 6.82
N HIS A 44 5.45 0.32 6.58
CA HIS A 44 5.84 0.96 5.33
C HIS A 44 7.35 0.83 5.07
N ARG A 45 8.20 1.04 6.07
CA ARG A 45 9.66 0.85 5.95
C ARG A 45 10.04 -0.60 5.64
N ALA A 46 9.37 -1.57 6.26
CA ALA A 46 9.61 -2.98 5.98
C ALA A 46 9.25 -3.35 4.53
N LEU A 47 8.12 -2.83 4.04
CA LEU A 47 7.71 -3.00 2.64
C LEU A 47 8.68 -2.31 1.67
N ALA A 48 9.13 -1.10 1.98
CA ALA A 48 10.10 -0.38 1.16
C ALA A 48 11.48 -1.07 1.10
N GLN A 49 11.80 -1.92 2.07
CA GLN A 49 13.01 -2.74 2.10
C GLN A 49 12.82 -4.11 1.46
N ALA A 50 11.60 -4.48 1.07
CA ALA A 50 11.35 -5.72 0.38
C ALA A 50 12.07 -5.72 -0.97
N MET A 51 12.57 -6.90 -1.39
CA MET A 51 13.26 -7.05 -2.66
C MET A 51 12.34 -6.69 -3.83
N ASP A 52 12.92 -6.12 -4.89
CA ASP A 52 12.21 -5.89 -6.13
C ASP A 52 11.70 -7.22 -6.71
N VAL A 53 10.41 -7.26 -7.02
CA VAL A 53 9.80 -8.41 -7.68
C VAL A 53 10.00 -8.25 -9.18
N THR A 54 10.95 -9.00 -9.73
CA THR A 54 11.11 -9.04 -11.19
C THR A 54 10.03 -9.92 -11.81
N ALA A 55 9.31 -9.40 -12.79
CA ALA A 55 8.38 -10.20 -13.58
C ALA A 55 9.13 -11.32 -14.32
N ALA A 56 8.50 -12.49 -14.43
CA ALA A 56 9.02 -13.55 -15.28
C ALA A 56 9.17 -13.02 -16.73
N PRO A 57 10.26 -13.34 -17.44
CA PRO A 57 10.54 -12.76 -18.76
C PRO A 57 9.48 -13.10 -19.82
N ASP A 58 8.71 -14.18 -19.60
CA ASP A 58 7.63 -14.64 -20.47
C ASP A 58 6.23 -14.14 -20.02
N LEU A 59 6.14 -13.34 -18.96
CA LEU A 59 4.85 -12.91 -18.38
C LEU A 59 3.96 -12.23 -19.43
N THR A 60 4.52 -11.33 -20.24
CA THR A 60 3.78 -10.64 -21.31
C THR A 60 3.23 -11.62 -22.34
N ALA A 61 4.03 -12.60 -22.75
CA ALA A 61 3.59 -13.61 -23.71
C ALA A 61 2.44 -14.46 -23.14
N ARG A 62 2.51 -14.81 -21.85
CA ARG A 62 1.45 -15.55 -21.14
C ARG A 62 0.17 -14.74 -21.00
N LEU A 63 0.26 -13.45 -20.69
CA LEU A 63 -0.90 -12.56 -20.60
C LEU A 63 -1.60 -12.39 -21.96
N ILE A 64 -0.84 -12.28 -23.05
CA ILE A 64 -1.40 -12.22 -24.41
C ILE A 64 -2.11 -13.54 -24.76
N ALA A 65 -1.50 -14.68 -24.47
CA ALA A 65 -2.10 -15.99 -24.73
C ALA A 65 -3.45 -16.17 -24.01
N LEU A 66 -3.59 -15.67 -22.77
CA LEU A 66 -4.85 -15.69 -22.01
C LEU A 66 -5.95 -14.81 -22.65
N GLY A 67 -5.57 -13.71 -23.30
CA GLY A 67 -6.49 -12.82 -23.99
C GLY A 67 -7.02 -13.41 -25.31
N SER A 68 -6.26 -14.31 -25.93
CA SER A 68 -6.60 -14.90 -27.23
C SER A 68 -7.87 -15.75 -27.19
N PRO A 69 -8.74 -15.68 -28.22
CA PRO A 69 -9.98 -16.45 -28.30
C PRO A 69 -9.74 -17.98 -28.29
N GLU A 70 -8.54 -18.41 -28.69
CA GLU A 70 -8.12 -19.81 -28.74
C GLU A 70 -7.94 -20.42 -27.34
N ALA A 71 -7.35 -19.67 -26.39
CA ALA A 71 -7.21 -20.08 -25.00
C ALA A 71 -8.56 -20.16 -24.26
N ARG A 72 -9.52 -19.31 -24.64
CA ARG A 72 -10.88 -19.30 -24.10
C ARG A 72 -11.73 -20.49 -24.60
N ARG A 73 -11.29 -21.16 -25.66
CA ARG A 73 -12.00 -22.25 -26.34
C ARG A 73 -11.38 -23.63 -26.11
N ALA A 74 -10.22 -23.70 -25.44
CA ALA A 74 -9.63 -24.98 -25.04
C ALA A 74 -10.61 -25.74 -24.10
N PRO A 75 -11.02 -26.97 -24.42
CA PRO A 75 -11.75 -27.81 -23.48
C PRO A 75 -10.83 -28.14 -22.30
N GLY A 76 -11.32 -28.05 -21.08
CA GLY A 76 -10.63 -28.63 -19.91
C GLY A 76 -10.49 -30.15 -20.05
N PRO A 77 -9.57 -30.78 -19.30
CA PRO A 77 -9.30 -32.22 -19.40
C PRO A 77 -10.54 -33.08 -19.17
#